data_AF-A0AA42CJU2-F1
#
_entry.id   AF-A0AA42CJU2-F1
#
_cell.length_a   1.000
_cell.length_b   1.000
_cell.length_c   1.000
_cell.angle_alpha   90.00
_cell.angle_beta   90.00
_cell.angle_gamma   90.00
#
_symmetry.space_group_name_H-M   'P 1'
#
loop_
_entity.id
_entity.type
_entity.pdbx_description
1 polymer ?
#
loop_
_entity_poly.entity_id
_entity_poly.type
_entity_poly.pdbx_seq_one_letter_code
_entity_poly.pdbx_strand_id
1 'polypeptide(L)'
;MDSAYVSALAALAGATIGGLTSFATSWVTQRAQLRHAHREAERTRLEALYSDFITEASRLFGDALTHQTDDVTALVRLYAMVGRMRLISDRAVVDAAVRVEDTIIATYLGPNRTLHEMMDYARKGGMDFLNEFGEACRKDLAARATAVR
;
A
#
# COMPACT_ATOMS: atom_id res chain seq x y z
N MET A 1 27.62 -59.13 -24.39
CA MET A 1 27.47 -57.87 -23.64
C MET A 1 26.02 -57.79 -23.20
N ASP A 2 25.80 -57.92 -21.90
CA ASP A 2 24.51 -58.25 -21.30
C ASP A 2 23.53 -57.08 -21.26
N SER A 3 22.27 -57.34 -21.58
CA SER A 3 21.18 -56.34 -21.56
C SER A 3 21.00 -55.65 -20.21
N ALA A 4 21.46 -56.29 -19.12
CA ALA A 4 21.51 -55.73 -17.78
C ALA A 4 22.34 -54.45 -17.67
N TYR A 5 23.49 -54.37 -18.36
CA TYR A 5 24.33 -53.16 -18.36
C TYR A 5 23.68 -52.01 -19.12
N VAL A 6 23.05 -52.29 -20.26
CA VAL A 6 22.31 -51.30 -21.05
C VAL A 6 21.13 -50.75 -20.25
N SER A 7 20.41 -51.63 -19.54
CA SER A 7 19.26 -51.26 -18.71
C SER A 7 19.66 -50.43 -17.48
N ALA A 8 20.75 -50.79 -16.79
CA ALA A 8 21.27 -50.03 -15.65
C ALA A 8 21.76 -48.63 -16.04
N LEU A 9 22.45 -48.51 -17.19
CA LEU A 9 22.85 -47.22 -17.76
C LEU A 9 21.65 -46.36 -18.14
N ALA A 10 20.63 -46.95 -18.77
CA ALA A 10 19.38 -46.24 -19.09
C ALA A 10 18.64 -45.76 -17.84
N ALA A 11 18.60 -46.56 -16.77
CA ALA A 11 18.00 -46.18 -15.50
C ALA A 11 18.76 -45.03 -14.81
N LEU A 12 20.10 -45.07 -14.80
CA LEU A 12 20.94 -43.98 -14.28
C LEU A 12 20.79 -42.69 -15.10
N ALA A 13 20.71 -42.80 -16.44
CA ALA A 13 20.46 -41.65 -17.31
C ALA A 13 19.06 -41.05 -17.06
N GLY A 14 18.03 -41.88 -16.91
CA GLY A 14 16.68 -41.42 -16.56
C GLY A 14 16.61 -40.76 -15.19
N ALA A 15 17.27 -41.32 -14.17
CA ALA A 15 17.30 -40.78 -12.82
C ALA A 15 18.06 -39.44 -12.73
N THR A 16 19.17 -39.29 -13.47
CA THR A 16 19.94 -38.04 -13.50
C THR A 16 19.17 -36.92 -14.20
N ILE A 17 18.56 -37.19 -15.36
CA ILE A 17 17.71 -36.21 -16.07
C ILE A 17 16.49 -35.86 -15.22
N GLY A 18 15.83 -36.84 -14.60
CA GLY A 18 14.69 -36.63 -13.71
C GLY A 18 15.05 -35.81 -12.46
N GLY A 19 16.22 -36.08 -11.87
CA GLY A 19 16.74 -35.37 -10.70
C GLY A 19 17.11 -33.92 -11.01
N LEU A 20 17.82 -33.67 -12.13
CA LEU A 20 18.16 -32.31 -12.60
C LEU A 20 16.91 -31.51 -12.95
N THR A 21 15.92 -32.14 -13.60
CA THR A 21 14.64 -31.49 -13.92
C THR A 21 13.87 -31.13 -12.65
N SER A 22 13.83 -32.03 -11.67
CA SER A 22 13.17 -31.79 -10.37
C SER A 22 13.86 -30.67 -9.59
N PHE A 23 15.19 -30.64 -9.60
CA PHE A 23 15.98 -29.58 -8.98
C PHE A 23 15.74 -28.22 -9.66
N ALA A 24 15.81 -28.17 -11.01
CA ALA A 24 15.55 -26.95 -11.77
C ALA A 24 14.13 -26.43 -11.52
N THR A 25 13.13 -27.32 -11.53
CA THR A 25 11.73 -26.99 -11.26
C THR A 25 11.55 -26.47 -9.83
N SER A 26 12.17 -27.12 -8.85
CA SER A 26 12.12 -26.70 -7.44
C SER A 26 12.76 -25.33 -7.25
N TRP A 27 13.91 -25.07 -7.86
CA TRP A 27 14.58 -23.78 -7.81
C TRP A 27 13.72 -22.66 -8.43
N VAL A 28 13.17 -22.90 -9.63
CA VAL A 28 12.28 -21.95 -10.31
C VAL A 28 11.04 -21.67 -9.47
N THR A 29 10.43 -22.71 -8.90
CA THR A 29 9.25 -22.59 -8.04
C THR A 29 9.57 -21.81 -6.77
N GLN A 30 10.64 -22.17 -6.06
CA GLN A 30 11.05 -21.50 -4.82
C GLN A 30 11.40 -20.03 -5.07
N ARG A 31 12.09 -19.74 -6.18
CA ARG A 31 12.39 -18.37 -6.61
C ARG A 31 11.12 -17.56 -6.88
N ALA A 32 10.13 -18.17 -7.54
CA ALA A 32 8.84 -17.54 -7.78
C ALA A 32 8.10 -17.26 -6.46
N GLN A 33 8.00 -18.26 -5.58
CA GLN A 33 7.36 -18.14 -4.26
C GLN A 33 7.96 -17.02 -3.41
N LEU A 34 9.29 -16.94 -3.32
CA LEU A 34 9.96 -15.86 -2.59
C LEU A 34 9.63 -14.47 -3.16
N ARG A 35 9.58 -14.33 -4.49
CA ARG A 35 9.20 -13.06 -5.14
C ARG A 35 7.74 -12.70 -4.91
N HIS A 36 6.84 -13.67 -4.84
CA HIS A 36 5.44 -13.43 -4.48
C HIS A 36 5.32 -12.95 -3.03
N ALA A 37 5.94 -13.68 -2.09
CA ALA A 37 5.93 -13.31 -0.67
C ALA A 37 6.50 -11.92 -0.40
N HIS A 38 7.61 -11.53 -1.05
CA HIS A 38 8.17 -10.19 -0.91
C HIS A 38 7.21 -9.09 -1.40
N ARG A 39 6.53 -9.30 -2.53
CA ARG A 39 5.57 -8.31 -3.07
C ARG A 39 4.31 -8.20 -2.23
N GLU A 40 3.81 -9.32 -1.72
CA GLU A 40 2.68 -9.33 -0.79
C GLU A 40 3.02 -8.56 0.48
N ALA A 41 4.21 -8.79 1.05
CA ALA A 41 4.68 -8.06 2.22
C ALA A 41 4.80 -6.54 1.97
N GLU A 42 5.32 -6.13 0.82
CA GLU A 42 5.38 -4.70 0.43
C GLU A 42 3.97 -4.10 0.29
N ARG A 43 3.05 -4.83 -0.35
CA ARG A 43 1.67 -4.40 -0.51
C ARG A 43 0.97 -4.24 0.83
N THR A 44 1.07 -5.22 1.73
CA THR A 44 0.48 -5.14 3.08
C THR A 44 1.07 -3.97 3.87
N ARG A 45 2.38 -3.70 3.73
CA ARG A 45 3.01 -2.54 4.36
C ARG A 45 2.45 -1.21 3.85
N LEU A 46 2.20 -1.09 2.55
CA LEU A 46 1.59 0.11 1.95
C LEU A 46 0.12 0.26 2.35
N GLU A 47 -0.66 -0.82 2.31
CA GLU A 47 -2.05 -0.85 2.77
C GLU A 47 -2.16 -0.37 4.23
N ALA A 48 -1.27 -0.85 5.10
CA ALA A 48 -1.20 -0.39 6.48
C ALA A 48 -0.86 1.11 6.59
N LEU A 49 0.15 1.59 5.85
CA LEU A 49 0.51 3.01 5.85
C LEU A 49 -0.63 3.92 5.39
N TYR A 50 -1.35 3.52 4.34
CA TYR A 50 -2.50 4.27 3.82
C TYR A 50 -3.67 4.26 4.78
N SER A 51 -3.97 3.11 5.40
CA SER A 51 -5.01 2.97 6.43
C SER A 51 -4.71 3.81 7.66
N ASP A 52 -3.47 3.80 8.14
CA ASP A 52 -3.05 4.64 9.27
C ASP A 52 -3.26 6.12 8.92
N PHE A 53 -2.93 6.54 7.69
CA PHE A 53 -3.03 7.94 7.28
C PHE A 53 -4.47 8.39 7.24
N ILE A 54 -5.35 7.59 6.65
CA ILE A 54 -6.80 7.82 6.63
C ILE A 54 -7.34 7.98 8.05
N THR A 55 -6.92 7.10 8.96
CA THR A 55 -7.38 7.11 10.36
C THR A 55 -6.95 8.40 11.06
N GLU A 56 -5.69 8.78 10.94
CA GLU A 56 -5.15 9.99 11.56
C GLU A 56 -5.75 11.26 10.94
N ALA A 57 -5.85 11.32 9.61
CA ALA A 57 -6.44 12.44 8.89
C ALA A 57 -7.91 12.63 9.24
N SER A 58 -8.69 11.55 9.34
CA SER A 58 -10.10 11.61 9.74
C SER A 58 -10.27 12.13 11.17
N ARG A 59 -9.39 11.70 12.08
CA ARG A 59 -9.38 12.16 13.47
C ARG A 59 -9.13 13.66 13.54
N LEU A 60 -8.08 14.14 12.88
CA LEU A 60 -7.69 15.55 12.88
C LEU A 60 -8.69 16.42 12.14
N PHE A 61 -9.28 15.92 11.05
CA PHE A 61 -10.35 16.64 10.36
C PHE A 61 -11.58 16.81 11.24
N GLY A 62 -12.01 15.75 11.94
CA GLY A 62 -13.14 15.83 12.88
C GLY A 62 -12.87 16.81 14.03
N ASP A 63 -11.65 16.80 14.56
CA ASP A 63 -11.22 17.76 15.58
C ASP A 63 -11.26 19.20 15.04
N ALA A 64 -10.67 19.45 13.87
CA ALA A 64 -10.63 20.74 13.20
C ALA A 64 -12.01 21.32 12.87
N LEU A 65 -13.02 20.48 12.66
CA LEU A 65 -14.39 20.94 12.41
C LEU A 65 -15.02 21.57 13.66
N THR A 66 -14.56 21.21 14.85
CA THR A 66 -15.20 21.60 16.13
C THR A 66 -14.30 22.47 17.00
N HIS A 67 -12.99 22.48 16.75
CA HIS A 67 -12.00 23.21 17.52
C HIS A 67 -10.99 23.90 16.60
N GLN A 68 -10.68 25.17 16.93
CA GLN A 68 -9.51 25.87 16.42
C GLN A 68 -8.32 25.53 17.32
N THR A 69 -7.14 25.33 16.73
CA THR A 69 -5.92 25.07 17.49
C THR A 69 -4.72 25.72 16.81
N ASP A 70 -3.85 26.32 17.61
CA ASP A 70 -2.52 26.74 17.19
C ASP A 70 -1.46 25.65 17.45
N ASP A 71 -1.87 24.51 18.03
CA ASP A 71 -0.97 23.39 18.31
C ASP A 71 -0.66 22.58 17.06
N VAL A 72 0.46 22.92 16.43
CA VAL A 72 1.02 22.20 15.27
C VAL A 72 1.51 20.79 15.60
N THR A 73 1.64 20.41 16.87
CA THR A 73 2.12 19.07 17.28
C THR A 73 1.20 17.97 16.77
N ALA A 74 -0.10 18.25 16.69
CA ALA A 74 -1.10 17.32 16.17
C ALA A 74 -0.85 16.93 14.70
N LEU A 75 -0.26 17.83 13.90
CA LEU A 75 0.00 17.62 12.47
C LEU A 75 1.33 16.90 12.19
N VAL A 76 2.25 16.86 13.16
CA VAL A 76 3.59 16.23 13.00
C VAL A 76 3.45 14.77 12.55
N ARG A 77 2.45 14.05 13.07
CA ARG A 77 2.21 12.66 12.69
C ARG A 77 1.81 12.53 11.22
N LEU A 78 0.92 13.39 10.71
CA LEU A 78 0.56 13.40 9.28
C LEU A 78 1.79 13.67 8.41
N TYR A 79 2.56 14.70 8.74
CA TYR A 79 3.77 15.05 7.98
C TYR A 79 4.77 13.90 7.93
N ALA A 80 4.96 13.20 9.05
CA ALA A 80 5.84 12.04 9.10
C ALA A 80 5.34 10.90 8.19
N MET A 81 4.02 10.71 8.10
CA MET A 81 3.43 9.68 7.25
C MET A 81 3.54 10.03 5.77
N VAL A 82 3.34 11.30 5.38
CA VAL A 82 3.62 11.77 4.02
C VAL A 82 5.10 11.61 3.68
N GLY A 83 5.99 11.91 4.63
CA GLY A 83 7.42 11.65 4.51
C GLY A 83 7.72 10.17 4.24
N ARG A 84 7.05 9.25 4.93
CA ARG A 84 7.17 7.81 4.67
C ARG A 84 6.63 7.42 3.30
N MET A 85 5.49 7.98 2.87
CA MET A 85 4.93 7.73 1.53
C MET A 85 5.90 8.18 0.44
N ARG A 86 6.59 9.32 0.59
CA ARG A 86 7.62 9.79 -0.36
C ARG A 86 8.74 8.78 -0.62
N LEU A 87 8.99 7.85 0.30
CA LEU A 87 10.01 6.82 0.15
C LEU A 87 9.54 5.61 -0.65
N ILE A 88 8.24 5.30 -0.63
CA ILE A 88 7.74 3.98 -1.07
C ILE A 88 6.49 4.01 -1.95
N SER A 89 5.78 5.13 -2.03
CA SER A 89 4.51 5.29 -2.74
C SER A 89 4.67 6.03 -4.07
N ASP A 90 3.71 5.88 -4.97
CA ASP A 90 3.62 6.71 -6.17
C ASP A 90 3.49 8.20 -5.81
N ARG A 91 4.04 9.08 -6.67
CA ARG A 91 3.95 10.53 -6.54
C ARG A 91 2.49 11.01 -6.43
N ALA A 92 1.56 10.39 -7.16
CA ALA A 92 0.16 10.76 -7.08
C ALA A 92 -0.43 10.57 -5.66
N VAL A 93 0.01 9.54 -4.93
CA VAL A 93 -0.40 9.29 -3.53
C VAL A 93 0.14 10.39 -2.62
N VAL A 94 1.42 10.75 -2.78
CA VAL A 94 2.06 11.80 -2.00
C VAL A 94 1.37 13.14 -2.23
N ASP A 95 1.12 13.50 -3.49
CA ASP A 95 0.50 14.78 -3.84
C ASP A 95 -0.93 14.87 -3.28
N ALA A 96 -1.70 13.78 -3.33
CA ALA A 96 -3.03 13.73 -2.74
C ALA A 96 -3.00 13.79 -1.20
N ALA A 97 -2.01 13.16 -0.56
CA ALA A 97 -1.83 13.22 0.88
C ALA A 97 -1.52 14.65 1.36
N VAL A 98 -0.69 15.40 0.62
CA VAL A 98 -0.42 16.82 0.92
C VAL A 98 -1.70 17.66 0.82
N ARG A 99 -2.55 17.41 -0.18
CA ARG A 99 -3.84 18.11 -0.29
C ARG A 99 -4.78 17.82 0.89
N VAL A 100 -4.72 16.61 1.44
CA VAL A 100 -5.44 16.25 2.67
C VAL A 100 -4.91 17.06 3.86
N GLU A 101 -3.58 17.16 4.03
CA GLU A 101 -2.97 17.99 5.07
C GLU A 101 -3.39 19.46 4.95
N ASP A 102 -3.30 20.04 3.75
CA ASP A 102 -3.71 21.42 3.47
C ASP A 102 -5.18 21.65 3.82
N THR A 103 -6.05 20.68 3.53
CA THR A 103 -7.48 20.76 3.85
C THR A 103 -7.72 20.74 5.36
N ILE A 104 -7.01 19.90 6.12
CA ILE A 104 -7.12 19.84 7.58
C ILE A 104 -6.62 21.15 8.19
N ILE A 105 -5.49 21.67 7.74
CA ILE A 105 -4.94 22.96 8.19
C ILE A 105 -5.93 24.09 7.91
N ALA A 106 -6.45 24.19 6.69
CA ALA A 106 -7.44 25.19 6.33
C ALA A 106 -8.73 25.07 7.17
N THR A 107 -9.08 23.85 7.61
CA THR A 107 -10.23 23.61 8.47
C THR A 107 -10.00 24.13 9.88
N TYR A 108 -8.82 23.89 10.47
CA TYR A 108 -8.44 24.44 11.78
C TYR A 108 -8.41 25.97 11.80
N LEU A 109 -8.01 26.59 10.69
CA LEU A 109 -7.99 28.05 10.53
C LEU A 109 -9.39 28.64 10.24
N GLY A 110 -10.38 27.79 9.95
CA GLY A 110 -11.76 28.19 9.71
C GLY A 110 -12.57 28.34 11.00
N PRO A 111 -13.83 28.81 10.91
CA PRO A 111 -14.73 28.85 12.06
C PRO A 111 -15.15 27.44 12.49
N ASN A 112 -15.30 27.25 13.81
CA ASN A 112 -15.92 26.04 14.37
C ASN A 112 -17.33 25.85 13.81
N ARG A 113 -17.69 24.59 13.52
CA ARG A 113 -18.99 24.22 12.96
C ARG A 113 -19.81 23.48 14.00
N THR A 114 -21.09 23.82 14.07
CA THR A 114 -22.11 23.04 14.79
C THR A 114 -22.49 21.77 14.01
N LEU A 115 -23.13 20.81 14.67
CA LEU A 115 -23.64 19.59 14.02
C LEU A 115 -24.58 19.88 12.84
N HIS A 116 -25.38 20.96 12.92
CA HIS A 116 -26.30 21.34 11.84
C HIS A 116 -25.54 21.87 10.61
N GLU A 117 -24.54 22.73 10.84
CA GLU A 117 -23.67 23.25 9.79
C GLU A 117 -22.81 22.14 9.16
N MET A 118 -22.43 21.12 9.93
CA MET A 118 -21.74 19.94 9.41
C MET A 118 -22.59 19.16 8.40
N MET A 119 -23.91 19.03 8.61
CA MET A 119 -24.78 18.35 7.64
C MET A 119 -24.82 19.09 6.30
N ASP A 120 -24.92 20.42 6.35
CA ASP A 120 -24.91 21.23 5.13
C ASP A 120 -23.54 21.28 4.46
N TYR A 121 -22.46 21.29 5.24
CA TYR A 121 -21.09 21.16 4.76
C TYR A 121 -20.88 19.80 4.06
N ALA A 122 -21.36 18.71 4.64
CA ALA A 122 -21.30 17.37 4.06
C ALA A 122 -22.08 17.27 2.75
N ARG A 123 -23.30 17.81 2.69
CA ARG A 123 -24.12 17.85 1.45
C ARG A 123 -23.44 18.60 0.31
N LYS A 124 -22.61 19.60 0.63
CA LYS A 124 -21.81 20.36 -0.34
C LYS A 124 -20.51 19.66 -0.73
N GLY A 125 -20.28 18.43 -0.28
CA GLY A 125 -19.07 17.64 -0.56
C GLY A 125 -17.90 17.91 0.38
N GLY A 126 -18.09 18.72 1.43
CA GLY A 126 -17.01 19.08 2.37
C GLY A 126 -16.41 17.89 3.15
N MET A 127 -17.10 16.76 3.19
CA MET A 127 -16.61 15.51 3.80
C MET A 127 -15.81 14.63 2.84
N ASP A 128 -15.72 14.98 1.55
CA ASP A 128 -15.08 14.15 0.51
C ASP A 128 -13.56 14.35 0.39
N PHE A 129 -12.93 14.93 1.42
CA PHE A 129 -11.53 15.37 1.39
C PHE A 129 -10.50 14.24 1.21
N LEU A 130 -10.89 12.98 1.44
CA LEU A 130 -10.03 11.80 1.29
C LEU A 130 -10.20 11.09 -0.07
N ASN A 131 -11.15 11.48 -0.91
CA ASN A 131 -11.49 10.69 -2.10
C ASN A 131 -10.33 10.56 -3.08
N GLU A 132 -9.67 11.67 -3.40
CA GLU A 132 -8.52 11.67 -4.31
C GLU A 132 -7.36 10.84 -3.76
N PHE A 133 -7.10 10.93 -2.44
CA PHE A 133 -6.10 10.11 -1.77
C PHE A 133 -6.44 8.62 -1.85
N GLY A 134 -7.70 8.25 -1.60
CA GLY A 134 -8.18 6.88 -1.72
C GLY A 134 -8.07 6.33 -3.15
N GLU A 135 -8.38 7.15 -4.16
CA GLU A 135 -8.20 6.79 -5.56
C GLU A 135 -6.74 6.56 -5.94
N ALA A 136 -5.85 7.46 -5.52
CA ALA A 136 -4.41 7.33 -5.75
C ALA A 136 -3.86 6.05 -5.08
N CYS A 137 -4.25 5.78 -3.83
CA CYS A 137 -3.86 4.57 -3.12
C CYS A 137 -4.32 3.31 -3.85
N ARG A 138 -5.57 3.25 -4.33
CA ARG A 138 -6.07 2.10 -5.11
C ARG A 138 -5.25 1.87 -6.37
N LYS A 139 -4.89 2.95 -7.09
CA LYS A 139 -4.07 2.87 -8.31
C LYS A 139 -2.65 2.37 -8.00
N ASP A 140 -2.01 2.90 -6.96
CA ASP A 140 -0.66 2.48 -6.55
C ASP A 140 -0.63 1.00 -6.14
N LEU A 141 -1.61 0.54 -5.35
CA LEU A 141 -1.73 -0.88 -4.96
C LEU A 141 -2.03 -1.79 -6.16
N ALA A 142 -2.89 -1.35 -7.09
CA ALA A 142 -3.21 -2.11 -8.29
C ALA A 142 -2.00 -2.24 -9.23
N ALA A 143 -1.23 -1.18 -9.43
CA ALA A 143 -0.02 -1.20 -10.27
C ALA A 143 1.03 -2.20 -9.76
N ARG A 144 1.13 -2.33 -8.43
CA ARG A 144 2.02 -3.30 -7.78
C ARG A 144 1.53 -4.74 -7.89
N ALA A 145 0.22 -4.93 -8.04
CA ALA A 145 -0.38 -6.23 -8.29
C ALA A 145 -0.27 -6.67 -9.77
N THR A 146 -0.26 -5.75 -10.74
CA THR A 146 -0.13 -6.07 -12.17
C THR A 146 1.31 -6.31 -12.63
N ALA A 147 2.32 -5.78 -11.94
CA ALA A 147 3.74 -6.13 -12.14
C ALA A 147 4.09 -7.62 -11.84
N VAL A 148 3.07 -8.46 -11.67
CA VAL A 148 3.12 -9.89 -11.36
C VAL A 148 3.00 -10.77 -12.63
N ARG A 149 2.62 -10.21 -13.78
CA ARG A 149 2.60 -10.90 -15.09
C ARG A 149 3.81 -10.53 -15.93
#